data_AF-F8NB49-F1
#
_entry.id   AF-F8NB49-F1
#
_cell.length_a   1.000
_cell.length_b   1.000
_cell.length_c   1.000
_cell.angle_alpha   90.00
_cell.angle_beta   90.00
_cell.angle_gamma   90.00
#
_symmetry.space_group_name_H-M   'P 1'
#
loop_
_entity.id
_entity.type
_entity.pdbx_description
1 polymer ?
#
loop_
_entity_poly.entity_id
_entity_poly.type
_entity_poly.pdbx_seq_one_letter_code
_entity_poly.pdbx_strand_id
1 'polypeptide(L)'
;MKFTEHNEIVMEKFASMIIERIEKMQASDWKQGWIGRTIGGSPVNIEGNRYQGCNVFWLMMDCALNNWEHPIYCTLKQANRLGAHVNKGSKSMPVIFWDYSITTPAGKRISLDTYHKMSKDEQEKCTKFPFLKSYSVFNVAQTNLEEKQPDKVNALKEGFGCEIAKDSQGMYANAALDRMIEKQSWVCPIQATKDADGAFYSPTRDMIIVPRKEQFKRGASAEEIYKDGQEFYSSMLHEMIHSTGTASRLNREKGKRFGDTLYAKEELVAELGAARVGQVLGFDKRIINNNAAYCKGWVNALREQPKYVLSLMTDVEKASRMILDKLA
;
A
#
# COMPACT_ATOMS: atom_id res chain seq x y z
N MET A 1 11.35 -10.96 -16.75
CA MET A 1 10.36 -11.96 -16.30
C MET A 1 9.32 -12.10 -17.41
N LYS A 2 9.01 -13.33 -17.86
CA LYS A 2 7.93 -13.53 -18.84
C LYS A 2 6.62 -13.70 -18.06
N PHE A 3 5.68 -12.78 -18.24
CA PHE A 3 4.34 -12.94 -17.69
C PHE A 3 3.58 -14.03 -18.47
N THR A 4 2.72 -14.76 -17.77
CA THR A 4 1.66 -15.53 -18.42
C THR A 4 0.57 -14.58 -18.86
N GLU A 5 -0.19 -14.92 -19.89
CA GLU A 5 -1.34 -14.13 -20.35
C GLU A 5 -2.29 -13.74 -19.20
N HIS A 6 -2.58 -14.69 -18.31
CA HIS A 6 -3.37 -14.42 -17.12
C HIS A 6 -2.76 -13.33 -16.21
N ASN A 7 -1.44 -13.34 -16.00
CA ASN A 7 -0.79 -12.31 -15.21
C ASN A 7 -0.83 -10.94 -15.91
N GLU A 8 -0.86 -10.89 -17.24
CA GLU A 8 -1.02 -9.62 -17.98
C GLU A 8 -2.38 -8.99 -17.72
N ILE A 9 -3.45 -9.79 -17.77
CA ILE A 9 -4.82 -9.37 -17.41
C ILE A 9 -4.88 -8.85 -15.97
N VAL A 10 -4.17 -9.52 -15.04
CA VAL A 10 -4.10 -9.05 -13.64
C VAL A 10 -3.37 -7.70 -13.55
N MET A 11 -2.27 -7.50 -14.27
CA MET A 11 -1.58 -6.20 -14.30
C MET A 11 -2.44 -5.11 -14.93
N GLU A 12 -3.18 -5.41 -16.00
CA GLU A 12 -4.15 -4.49 -16.61
C GLU A 12 -5.25 -4.08 -15.65
N LYS A 13 -5.81 -5.04 -14.90
CA LYS A 13 -6.80 -4.76 -13.85
C LYS A 13 -6.24 -3.79 -12.79
N PHE A 14 -5.03 -4.05 -12.31
CA PHE A 14 -4.36 -3.19 -11.32
C PHE A 14 -4.03 -1.80 -11.85
N ALA A 15 -3.50 -1.70 -13.06
CA ALA A 15 -3.26 -0.44 -13.73
C ALA A 15 -4.56 0.36 -13.89
N SER A 16 -5.64 -0.30 -14.32
CA SER A 16 -6.95 0.32 -14.49
C SER A 16 -7.51 0.87 -13.18
N MET A 17 -7.33 0.15 -12.06
CA MET A 17 -7.78 0.64 -10.75
C MET A 17 -7.03 1.91 -10.31
N ILE A 18 -5.72 2.00 -10.57
CA ILE A 18 -4.96 3.23 -10.30
C ILE A 18 -5.46 4.36 -11.20
N ILE A 19 -5.64 4.09 -12.50
CA ILE A 19 -6.12 5.08 -13.47
C ILE A 19 -7.50 5.61 -13.08
N GLU A 20 -8.46 4.72 -12.81
CA GLU A 20 -9.82 5.08 -12.39
C GLU A 20 -9.80 5.94 -11.13
N ARG A 21 -8.94 5.60 -10.17
CA ARG A 21 -8.80 6.38 -8.95
C ARG A 21 -8.27 7.78 -9.22
N ILE A 22 -7.21 7.89 -10.01
CA ILE A 22 -6.61 9.17 -10.42
C ILE A 22 -7.64 10.04 -11.17
N GLU A 23 -8.36 9.45 -12.12
CA GLU A 23 -9.36 10.17 -12.93
C GLU A 23 -10.51 10.67 -12.07
N LYS A 24 -11.03 9.84 -11.14
CA LYS A 24 -12.07 10.25 -10.19
C LYS A 24 -11.62 11.41 -9.31
N MET A 25 -10.38 11.38 -8.86
CA MET A 25 -9.78 12.47 -8.08
C MET A 25 -9.65 13.76 -8.89
N GLN A 26 -9.26 13.68 -10.17
CA GLN A 26 -9.13 14.84 -11.06
C GLN A 26 -10.49 15.43 -11.47
N ALA A 27 -11.52 14.60 -11.60
CA ALA A 27 -12.85 15.00 -12.05
C ALA A 27 -13.73 15.59 -10.93
N SER A 28 -13.25 15.68 -9.69
CA SER A 28 -14.03 16.15 -8.54
C SER A 28 -13.21 17.05 -7.61
N ASP A 29 -13.88 17.81 -6.73
CA ASP A 29 -13.23 18.47 -5.59
C ASP A 29 -12.90 17.41 -4.52
N TRP A 30 -12.01 16.47 -4.87
CA TRP A 30 -11.73 15.27 -4.10
C TRP A 30 -10.98 15.62 -2.80
N LYS A 31 -11.68 15.55 -1.66
CA LYS A 31 -11.13 15.88 -0.33
C LYS A 31 -10.71 14.67 0.50
N GLN A 32 -10.84 13.47 -0.06
CA GLN A 32 -10.53 12.21 0.61
C GLN A 32 -9.11 11.74 0.23
N GLY A 33 -8.61 10.68 0.87
CA GLY A 33 -7.31 10.10 0.49
C GLY A 33 -7.38 9.12 -0.67
N TRP A 34 -6.26 8.44 -0.95
CA TRP A 34 -6.14 7.45 -2.03
C TRP A 34 -7.07 6.26 -1.83
N ILE A 35 -7.38 5.89 -0.60
CA ILE A 35 -8.38 4.87 -0.26
C ILE A 35 -9.69 5.56 0.12
N GLY A 36 -9.65 6.71 0.79
CA GLY A 36 -10.82 7.53 1.08
C GLY A 36 -11.69 7.00 2.22
N ARG A 37 -11.22 5.99 2.92
CA ARG A 37 -11.75 5.53 4.21
C ARG A 37 -10.59 4.96 5.02
N THR A 38 -10.63 5.17 6.33
CA THR A 38 -9.78 4.42 7.26
C THR A 38 -10.70 3.47 8.03
N ILE A 39 -10.49 2.17 7.87
CA ILE A 39 -11.24 1.14 8.59
C ILE A 39 -10.40 0.62 9.77
N GLY A 40 -9.08 0.84 9.72
CA GLY A 40 -8.11 0.47 10.76
C GLY A 40 -7.84 -1.03 10.77
N GLY A 41 -6.57 -1.41 10.63
CA GLY A 41 -6.16 -2.80 10.44
C GLY A 41 -5.92 -3.19 8.97
N SER A 42 -5.26 -4.33 8.76
CA SER A 42 -4.93 -4.84 7.42
C SER A 42 -6.05 -5.75 6.89
N PRO A 43 -6.27 -5.82 5.56
CA PRO A 43 -7.17 -6.80 4.97
C PRO A 43 -6.88 -8.21 5.46
N VAL A 44 -7.93 -9.01 5.65
CA VAL A 44 -7.81 -10.40 6.11
C VAL A 44 -8.55 -11.34 5.19
N ASN A 45 -8.09 -12.59 5.11
CA ASN A 45 -8.90 -13.64 4.53
C ASN A 45 -9.94 -14.16 5.54
N ILE A 46 -10.92 -14.93 5.08
CA ILE A 46 -11.99 -15.50 5.92
C ILE A 46 -11.46 -16.48 6.99
N GLU A 47 -10.20 -16.90 6.92
CA GLU A 47 -9.55 -17.72 7.95
C GLU A 47 -8.83 -16.86 9.02
N GLY A 48 -8.87 -15.53 8.91
CA GLY A 48 -8.25 -14.57 9.83
C GLY A 48 -6.80 -14.20 9.50
N ASN A 49 -6.23 -14.73 8.42
CA ASN A 49 -4.86 -14.42 8.03
C ASN A 49 -4.80 -13.04 7.35
N ARG A 50 -3.88 -12.18 7.82
CA ARG A 50 -3.66 -10.85 7.24
C ARG A 50 -2.99 -10.98 5.87
N TYR A 51 -3.51 -10.23 4.90
CA TYR A 51 -2.81 -10.02 3.64
C TYR A 51 -1.56 -9.16 3.89
N GLN A 52 -0.56 -9.37 3.05
CA GLN A 52 0.73 -8.68 3.09
C GLN A 52 1.08 -8.12 1.72
N GLY A 53 2.09 -7.27 1.68
CA GLY A 53 2.59 -6.75 0.42
C GLY A 53 1.63 -5.78 -0.25
N CYS A 54 1.78 -5.67 -1.56
CA CYS A 54 0.89 -4.88 -2.42
C CYS A 54 -0.59 -5.33 -2.38
N ASN A 55 -0.89 -6.58 -1.96
CA ASN A 55 -2.27 -7.04 -1.83
C ASN A 55 -3.06 -6.21 -0.80
N VAL A 56 -2.39 -5.67 0.23
CA VAL A 56 -3.03 -4.75 1.18
C VAL A 56 -3.61 -3.55 0.45
N PHE A 57 -2.79 -2.88 -0.36
CA PHE A 57 -3.23 -1.72 -1.15
C PHE A 57 -4.37 -2.06 -2.10
N TRP A 58 -4.25 -3.17 -2.83
CA TRP A 58 -5.25 -3.57 -3.82
C TRP A 58 -6.61 -3.88 -3.21
N LEU A 59 -6.65 -4.60 -2.09
CA LEU A 59 -7.89 -4.95 -1.42
C LEU A 59 -8.54 -3.72 -0.74
N MET A 60 -7.73 -2.79 -0.23
CA MET A 60 -8.24 -1.53 0.27
C MET A 60 -8.80 -0.64 -0.84
N MET A 61 -8.13 -0.58 -1.99
CA MET A 61 -8.62 0.13 -3.18
C MET A 61 -9.92 -0.50 -3.70
N ASP A 62 -10.03 -1.83 -3.71
CA ASP A 62 -11.26 -2.53 -4.07
C ASP A 62 -12.41 -2.19 -3.11
N CYS A 63 -12.17 -2.15 -1.81
CA CYS A 63 -13.17 -1.67 -0.84
C CYS A 63 -13.59 -0.23 -1.10
N ALA A 64 -12.64 0.65 -1.42
CA ALA A 64 -12.90 2.06 -1.70
C ALA A 64 -13.70 2.29 -2.98
N LEU A 65 -13.42 1.54 -4.04
CA LEU A 65 -14.10 1.68 -5.33
C LEU A 65 -15.52 1.12 -5.31
N ASN A 66 -15.75 0.06 -4.53
CA ASN A 66 -17.05 -0.61 -4.45
C ASN A 66 -17.85 -0.30 -3.19
N ASN A 67 -17.34 0.55 -2.29
CA ASN A 67 -17.92 0.88 -0.99
C ASN A 67 -18.13 -0.35 -0.07
N TRP A 68 -17.19 -1.30 -0.09
CA TRP A 68 -17.21 -2.40 0.89
C TRP A 68 -16.88 -1.89 2.28
N GLU A 69 -17.62 -2.39 3.27
CA GLU A 69 -17.47 -1.91 4.63
C GLU A 69 -16.20 -2.42 5.31
N HIS A 70 -15.86 -3.70 5.09
CA HIS A 70 -14.73 -4.37 5.72
C HIS A 70 -13.88 -5.10 4.65
N PRO A 71 -12.54 -5.04 4.73
CA PRO A 71 -11.66 -5.72 3.80
C PRO A 71 -11.45 -7.19 4.19
N ILE A 72 -12.56 -7.93 4.33
CA ILE A 72 -12.59 -9.37 4.60
C ILE A 72 -12.88 -10.09 3.29
N TYR A 73 -11.98 -10.99 2.89
CA TYR A 73 -12.04 -11.66 1.60
C TYR A 73 -12.00 -13.18 1.71
N CYS A 74 -12.61 -13.88 0.77
CA CYS A 74 -12.54 -15.33 0.64
C CYS A 74 -12.33 -15.77 -0.81
N THR A 75 -11.68 -16.90 -1.02
CA THR A 75 -11.77 -17.61 -2.30
C THR A 75 -13.12 -18.31 -2.44
N LEU A 76 -13.55 -18.61 -3.67
CA LEU A 76 -14.75 -19.43 -3.92
C LEU A 76 -14.69 -20.77 -3.16
N LYS A 77 -13.51 -21.40 -3.11
CA LYS A 77 -13.29 -22.66 -2.39
C LYS A 77 -13.49 -22.50 -0.88
N GLN A 78 -13.06 -21.39 -0.31
CA GLN A 78 -13.25 -21.10 1.12
C GLN A 78 -14.73 -20.84 1.44
N ALA A 79 -15.44 -20.06 0.61
CA ALA A 79 -16.88 -19.84 0.78
C ALA A 79 -17.66 -21.17 0.75
N ASN A 80 -17.41 -22.00 -0.27
CA ASN A 80 -18.09 -23.29 -0.42
C ASN A 80 -17.82 -24.24 0.75
N ARG A 81 -16.56 -24.27 1.27
CA ARG A 81 -16.20 -25.07 2.46
C ARG A 81 -17.00 -24.66 3.69
N LEU A 82 -17.36 -23.37 3.78
CA LEU A 82 -18.15 -22.80 4.87
C LEU A 82 -19.67 -22.88 4.61
N GLY A 83 -20.12 -23.61 3.58
CA GLY A 83 -21.54 -23.75 3.24
C GLY A 83 -22.16 -22.48 2.62
N ALA A 84 -21.32 -21.52 2.24
CA ALA A 84 -21.73 -20.28 1.58
C ALA A 84 -21.46 -20.34 0.08
N HIS A 85 -22.03 -19.40 -0.66
CA HIS A 85 -21.78 -19.21 -2.08
C HIS A 85 -21.52 -17.74 -2.40
N VAL A 86 -20.87 -17.52 -3.54
CA VAL A 86 -20.69 -16.19 -4.11
C VAL A 86 -21.97 -15.78 -4.83
N ASN A 87 -22.42 -14.55 -4.60
CA ASN A 87 -23.64 -14.01 -5.20
C ASN A 87 -23.51 -13.98 -6.73
N LYS A 88 -24.57 -14.35 -7.43
CA LYS A 88 -24.58 -14.41 -8.90
C LYS A 88 -24.20 -13.05 -9.50
N GLY A 89 -23.26 -13.04 -10.43
CA GLY A 89 -22.78 -11.84 -11.11
C GLY A 89 -21.64 -11.10 -10.40
N SER A 90 -21.22 -11.55 -9.22
CA SER A 90 -20.07 -10.96 -8.51
C SER A 90 -18.78 -11.13 -9.30
N LYS A 91 -17.93 -10.10 -9.30
CA LYS A 91 -16.62 -10.10 -9.93
C LYS A 91 -15.54 -10.24 -8.85
N SER A 92 -14.61 -11.18 -9.03
CA SER A 92 -13.50 -11.37 -8.10
C SER A 92 -12.46 -10.26 -8.22
N MET A 93 -11.79 -9.98 -7.10
CA MET A 93 -10.55 -9.21 -7.04
C MET A 93 -9.34 -10.15 -7.08
N PRO A 94 -8.35 -9.95 -7.97
CA PRO A 94 -7.13 -10.75 -7.94
C PRO A 94 -6.20 -10.32 -6.81
N VAL A 95 -5.53 -11.30 -6.19
CA VAL A 95 -4.38 -11.11 -5.28
C VAL A 95 -3.18 -11.86 -5.85
N ILE A 96 -1.97 -11.33 -5.66
CA ILE A 96 -0.73 -11.88 -6.23
C ILE A 96 0.27 -12.35 -5.17
N PHE A 97 0.99 -13.42 -5.46
CA PHE A 97 2.03 -14.01 -4.60
C PHE A 97 3.26 -14.37 -5.42
N TRP A 98 4.43 -14.09 -4.87
CA TRP A 98 5.69 -14.58 -5.41
C TRP A 98 5.93 -16.02 -4.98
N ASP A 99 6.27 -16.88 -5.93
CA ASP A 99 6.66 -18.26 -5.69
C ASP A 99 7.84 -18.63 -6.60
N TYR A 100 8.44 -19.80 -6.36
CA TYR A 100 9.60 -20.28 -7.11
C TYR A 100 9.30 -21.62 -7.76
N SER A 101 9.58 -21.72 -9.06
CA SER A 101 9.69 -23.00 -9.75
C SER A 101 11.12 -23.48 -9.60
N ILE A 102 11.30 -24.61 -8.92
CA ILE A 102 12.62 -25.17 -8.64
C ILE A 102 12.70 -26.53 -9.30
N THR A 103 13.70 -26.70 -10.17
CA THR A 103 13.93 -27.91 -10.94
C THR A 103 15.34 -28.42 -10.67
N THR A 104 15.45 -29.68 -10.27
CA THR A 104 16.73 -30.38 -10.07
C THR A 104 17.43 -30.66 -11.41
N PRO A 105 18.74 -30.99 -11.42
CA PRO A 105 19.45 -31.42 -12.64
C PRO A 105 18.76 -32.58 -13.38
N ALA A 106 18.09 -33.46 -12.64
CA ALA A 106 17.32 -34.58 -13.19
C ALA A 106 15.97 -34.18 -13.80
N GLY A 107 15.66 -32.88 -13.89
CA GLY A 107 14.39 -32.37 -14.43
C GLY A 107 13.20 -32.46 -13.48
N LYS A 108 13.38 -32.96 -12.25
CA LYS A 108 12.30 -33.08 -11.26
C LYS A 108 12.01 -31.72 -10.60
N ARG A 109 10.75 -31.30 -10.62
CA ARG A 109 10.26 -30.15 -9.84
C ARG A 109 10.16 -30.48 -8.36
N ILE A 110 10.62 -29.57 -7.52
CA ILE A 110 10.59 -29.70 -6.05
C ILE A 110 9.98 -28.45 -5.39
N SER A 111 9.52 -28.61 -4.15
CA SER A 111 9.01 -27.46 -3.37
C SER A 111 10.14 -26.60 -2.83
N LEU A 112 9.84 -25.35 -2.49
CA LEU A 112 10.80 -24.44 -1.84
C LEU A 112 11.28 -25.00 -0.48
N ASP A 113 10.39 -25.65 0.27
CA ASP A 113 10.74 -26.33 1.53
C ASP A 113 11.73 -27.47 1.32
N THR A 114 11.52 -28.29 0.28
CA THR A 114 12.49 -29.33 -0.11
C THR A 114 13.83 -28.72 -0.48
N TYR A 115 13.82 -27.65 -1.28
CA TYR A 115 15.02 -26.95 -1.72
C TYR A 115 15.83 -26.40 -0.53
N HIS A 116 15.19 -25.77 0.46
CA HIS A 116 15.88 -25.25 1.64
C HIS A 116 16.46 -26.33 2.56
N LYS A 117 15.97 -27.58 2.46
CA LYS A 117 16.49 -28.73 3.21
C LYS A 117 17.67 -29.43 2.52
N MET A 118 17.97 -29.10 1.28
CA MET A 118 19.12 -29.63 0.53
C MET A 118 20.44 -28.98 0.96
N SER A 119 21.56 -29.65 0.74
CA SER A 119 22.89 -29.05 0.94
C SER A 119 23.14 -27.89 -0.04
N LYS A 120 24.07 -26.98 0.30
CA LYS A 120 24.40 -25.84 -0.58
C LYS A 120 24.83 -26.29 -1.98
N ASP A 121 25.67 -27.32 -2.07
CA ASP A 121 26.15 -27.89 -3.33
C ASP A 121 25.02 -28.46 -4.19
N GLU A 122 23.97 -29.02 -3.58
CA GLU A 122 22.80 -29.51 -4.31
C GLU A 122 21.88 -28.36 -4.74
N GLN A 123 21.75 -27.32 -3.90
CA GLN A 123 20.96 -26.13 -4.21
C GLN A 123 21.53 -25.34 -5.40
N GLU A 124 22.85 -25.22 -5.49
CA GLU A 124 23.53 -24.53 -6.61
C GLU A 124 23.31 -25.24 -7.95
N LYS A 125 23.09 -26.56 -7.92
CA LYS A 125 22.79 -27.36 -9.12
C LYS A 125 21.33 -27.26 -9.57
N CYS A 126 20.44 -26.73 -8.74
CA CYS A 126 19.04 -26.55 -9.11
C CYS A 126 18.81 -25.27 -9.93
N THR A 127 17.94 -25.37 -10.93
CA THR A 127 17.41 -24.19 -11.61
C THR A 127 16.24 -23.64 -10.80
N LYS A 128 16.37 -22.41 -10.29
CA LYS A 128 15.35 -21.70 -9.52
C LYS A 128 14.85 -20.48 -10.30
N PHE A 129 13.55 -20.46 -10.62
CA PHE A 129 12.91 -19.38 -11.37
C PHE A 129 11.75 -18.77 -10.58
N PRO A 130 11.75 -17.45 -10.28
CA PRO A 130 10.64 -16.79 -9.62
C PRO A 130 9.46 -16.61 -10.59
N PHE A 131 8.25 -16.86 -10.11
CA PHE A 131 7.02 -16.60 -10.85
C PHE A 131 5.93 -15.99 -9.96
N LEU A 132 4.96 -15.33 -10.60
CA LEU A 132 3.79 -14.78 -9.93
C LEU A 132 2.63 -15.75 -10.02
N LYS A 133 2.07 -16.10 -8.87
CA LYS A 133 0.77 -16.75 -8.74
C LYS A 133 -0.28 -15.68 -8.47
N SER A 134 -1.47 -15.87 -9.01
CA SER A 134 -2.65 -15.07 -8.71
C SER A 134 -3.76 -15.96 -8.17
N TYR A 135 -4.59 -15.40 -7.30
CA TYR A 135 -5.82 -16.03 -6.82
C TYR A 135 -6.97 -15.04 -6.93
N SER A 136 -8.14 -15.55 -7.31
CA SER A 136 -9.39 -14.79 -7.29
C SER A 136 -10.00 -14.84 -5.89
N VAL A 137 -10.21 -13.66 -5.30
CA VAL A 137 -10.89 -13.51 -4.02
C VAL A 137 -12.13 -12.63 -4.17
N PHE A 138 -13.10 -12.82 -3.28
CA PHE A 138 -14.35 -12.09 -3.22
C PHE A 138 -14.47 -11.46 -1.84
N ASN A 139 -14.89 -10.21 -1.78
CA ASN A 139 -15.22 -9.59 -0.50
C ASN A 139 -16.41 -10.35 0.12
N VAL A 140 -16.49 -10.45 1.45
CA VAL A 140 -17.60 -11.13 2.13
C VAL A 140 -18.98 -10.55 1.73
N ALA A 141 -19.06 -9.25 1.42
CA ALA A 141 -20.27 -8.60 0.92
C ALA A 141 -20.75 -9.12 -0.45
N GLN A 142 -19.88 -9.83 -1.19
CA GLN A 142 -20.20 -10.48 -2.46
C GLN A 142 -20.68 -11.92 -2.29
N THR A 143 -20.94 -12.36 -1.06
CA THR A 143 -21.31 -13.73 -0.71
C THR A 143 -22.45 -13.71 0.28
N ASN A 144 -23.01 -14.88 0.59
CA ASN A 144 -23.92 -15.06 1.72
C ASN A 144 -23.20 -15.57 2.99
N LEU A 145 -21.89 -15.32 3.13
CA LEU A 145 -21.13 -15.73 4.33
C LEU A 145 -21.65 -15.08 5.61
N GLU A 146 -22.16 -13.85 5.56
CA GLU A 146 -22.75 -13.19 6.73
C GLU A 146 -23.99 -13.92 7.24
N GLU A 147 -24.76 -14.56 6.35
CA GLU A 147 -25.92 -15.38 6.72
C GLU A 147 -25.52 -16.77 7.21
N LYS A 148 -24.50 -17.38 6.57
CA LYS A 148 -24.10 -18.78 6.83
C LYS A 148 -23.09 -18.94 7.96
N GLN A 149 -22.29 -17.91 8.22
CA GLN A 149 -21.22 -17.90 9.21
C GLN A 149 -21.17 -16.56 9.97
N PRO A 150 -22.29 -16.11 10.59
CA PRO A 150 -22.38 -14.78 11.20
C PRO A 150 -21.32 -14.56 12.28
N ASP A 151 -21.15 -15.51 13.21
CA ASP A 151 -20.18 -15.39 14.31
C ASP A 151 -18.74 -15.23 13.80
N LYS A 152 -18.40 -15.99 12.75
CA LYS A 152 -17.06 -15.94 12.14
C LYS A 152 -16.79 -14.60 11.47
N VAL A 153 -17.77 -14.07 10.72
CA VAL A 153 -17.61 -12.78 10.06
C VAL A 153 -17.58 -11.64 11.08
N ASN A 154 -18.45 -11.67 12.10
CA ASN A 154 -18.49 -10.66 13.15
C ASN A 154 -17.19 -10.62 13.96
N ALA A 155 -16.64 -11.77 14.35
CA ALA A 155 -15.34 -11.84 15.02
C ALA A 155 -14.19 -11.23 14.18
N LEU A 156 -14.26 -11.34 12.85
CA LEU A 156 -13.29 -10.67 11.97
C LEU A 156 -13.54 -9.16 11.90
N LYS A 157 -14.80 -8.72 11.88
CA LYS A 157 -15.17 -7.28 11.89
C LYS A 157 -14.65 -6.58 13.13
N GLU A 158 -14.67 -7.24 14.29
CA GLU A 158 -14.10 -6.73 15.56
C GLU A 158 -12.58 -6.47 15.48
N GLY A 159 -11.87 -7.13 14.55
CA GLY A 159 -10.45 -6.89 14.30
C GLY A 159 -10.15 -5.58 13.58
N PHE A 160 -11.18 -4.83 13.19
CA PHE A 160 -11.07 -3.53 12.53
C PHE A 160 -11.53 -2.40 13.46
N GLY A 161 -10.87 -1.25 13.34
CA GLY A 161 -11.15 -0.07 14.14
C GLY A 161 -9.97 0.89 14.15
N CYS A 162 -10.27 2.18 14.24
CA CYS A 162 -9.24 3.22 14.37
C CYS A 162 -9.32 3.84 15.76
N GLU A 163 -8.24 3.75 16.52
CA GLU A 163 -8.11 4.57 17.73
C GLU A 163 -7.94 6.03 17.31
N ILE A 164 -8.85 6.89 17.78
CA ILE A 164 -8.78 8.33 17.55
C ILE A 164 -7.88 8.93 18.62
N ALA A 165 -6.59 9.04 18.33
CA ALA A 165 -5.64 9.74 19.18
C ALA A 165 -5.54 11.22 18.79
N LYS A 166 -5.64 12.12 19.78
CA LYS A 166 -5.54 13.57 19.62
C LYS A 166 -4.48 14.15 20.53
N ASP A 167 -3.77 15.18 20.07
CA ASP A 167 -2.88 15.96 20.93
C ASP A 167 -3.64 17.06 21.70
N SER A 168 -2.89 17.86 22.47
CA SER A 168 -3.43 18.96 23.28
C SER A 168 -4.15 20.05 22.45
N GLN A 169 -3.90 20.11 21.13
CA GLN A 169 -4.56 21.05 20.23
C GLN A 169 -5.73 20.44 19.46
N GLY A 170 -6.07 19.17 19.72
CA GLY A 170 -7.13 18.44 19.05
C GLY A 170 -6.74 17.85 17.69
N MET A 171 -5.47 18.01 17.27
CA MET A 171 -4.97 17.44 16.01
C MET A 171 -4.71 15.94 16.19
N TYR A 172 -4.81 15.16 15.11
CA TYR A 172 -4.45 13.74 15.16
C TYR A 172 -3.03 13.54 15.72
N ALA A 173 -2.86 12.54 16.59
CA ALA A 173 -1.59 12.19 17.22
C ALA A 173 -1.21 10.74 16.93
N ASN A 174 0.08 10.45 16.82
CA ASN A 174 0.58 9.11 16.62
C ASN A 174 1.88 8.92 17.40
N ALA A 175 1.75 8.32 18.59
CA ALA A 175 2.86 8.20 19.53
C ALA A 175 4.08 7.43 18.97
N ALA A 176 3.87 6.50 18.02
CA ALA A 176 4.97 5.77 17.40
C ALA A 176 5.79 6.67 16.45
N LEU A 177 5.11 7.47 15.64
CA LEU A 177 5.75 8.47 14.78
C LEU A 177 6.39 9.60 15.59
N ASP A 178 5.72 10.08 16.64
CA ASP A 178 6.27 11.11 17.54
C ASP A 178 7.58 10.64 18.18
N ARG A 179 7.61 9.41 18.71
CA ARG A 179 8.84 8.80 19.26
C ARG A 179 9.94 8.65 18.21
N MET A 180 9.59 8.37 16.95
CA MET A 180 10.58 8.26 15.87
C MET A 180 11.26 9.60 15.61
N ILE A 181 10.50 10.70 15.62
CA ILE A 181 11.03 12.06 15.48
C ILE A 181 11.88 12.39 16.71
N GLU A 182 11.37 12.20 17.91
CA GLU A 182 12.07 12.52 19.16
C GLU A 182 13.42 11.80 19.27
N LYS A 183 13.43 10.50 19.01
CA LYS A 183 14.64 9.66 19.10
C LYS A 183 15.50 9.70 17.84
N GLN A 184 15.07 10.41 16.79
CA GLN A 184 15.70 10.42 15.48
C GLN A 184 16.01 8.99 14.99
N SER A 185 15.07 8.05 15.19
CA SER A 185 15.30 6.62 14.91
C SER A 185 15.06 6.23 13.45
N TRP A 186 14.66 7.19 12.62
CA TRP A 186 14.57 7.01 11.18
C TRP A 186 15.96 6.89 10.54
N VAL A 187 16.01 6.43 9.30
CA VAL A 187 17.26 6.21 8.56
C VAL A 187 18.00 7.51 8.20
N CYS A 188 17.37 8.67 8.34
CA CYS A 188 17.99 10.00 8.22
C CYS A 188 17.35 10.97 9.22
N PRO A 189 18.00 12.09 9.56
CA PRO A 189 17.43 13.07 10.48
C PRO A 189 16.11 13.67 9.96
N ILE A 190 15.19 13.89 10.89
CA ILE A 190 13.89 14.54 10.64
C ILE A 190 13.83 15.83 11.49
N GLN A 191 13.87 16.98 10.82
CA GLN A 191 13.65 18.28 11.45
C GLN A 191 12.17 18.65 11.34
N ALA A 192 11.42 18.58 12.44
CA ALA A 192 9.99 18.90 12.49
C ALA A 192 9.64 20.03 13.47
N THR A 193 10.63 20.80 13.93
CA THR A 193 10.47 21.80 15.01
C THR A 193 10.63 23.26 14.56
N LYS A 194 10.97 23.50 13.29
CA LYS A 194 11.21 24.84 12.75
C LYS A 194 10.12 25.20 11.76
N ASP A 195 9.94 26.51 11.58
CA ASP A 195 9.12 27.01 10.48
C ASP A 195 9.75 26.65 9.14
N ALA A 196 8.91 26.15 8.22
CA ALA A 196 9.26 25.88 6.83
C ALA A 196 8.04 26.10 5.93
N ASP A 197 8.29 26.37 4.64
CA ASP A 197 7.22 26.60 3.65
C ASP A 197 6.51 25.30 3.24
N GLY A 198 7.17 24.15 3.41
CA GLY A 198 6.65 22.84 3.06
C GLY A 198 7.56 21.71 3.52
N ALA A 199 7.04 20.49 3.48
CA ALA A 199 7.83 19.29 3.73
C ALA A 199 8.67 18.96 2.49
N PHE A 200 9.91 18.53 2.69
CA PHE A 200 10.77 18.01 1.63
C PHE A 200 11.91 17.15 2.19
N TYR A 201 12.28 16.13 1.43
CA TYR A 201 13.55 15.42 1.58
C TYR A 201 14.66 16.13 0.79
N SER A 202 15.82 16.34 1.42
CA SER A 202 17.00 16.94 0.82
C SER A 202 18.05 15.87 0.50
N PRO A 203 18.20 15.43 -0.78
CA PRO A 203 19.15 14.37 -1.12
C PRO A 203 20.61 14.73 -0.84
N THR A 204 20.98 16.01 -0.95
CA THR A 204 22.34 16.49 -0.71
C THR A 204 22.73 16.46 0.76
N ARG A 205 21.76 16.66 1.67
CA ARG A 205 21.97 16.65 3.12
C ARG A 205 21.56 15.32 3.78
N ASP A 206 20.96 14.41 3.01
CA ASP A 206 20.27 13.20 3.51
C ASP A 206 19.45 13.51 4.77
N MET A 207 18.51 14.44 4.65
CA MET A 207 17.71 14.96 5.76
C MET A 207 16.30 15.31 5.30
N ILE A 208 15.32 15.07 6.17
CA ILE A 208 13.92 15.45 5.97
C ILE A 208 13.64 16.74 6.75
N ILE A 209 13.04 17.72 6.07
CA ILE A 209 12.46 18.90 6.69
C ILE A 209 10.95 18.77 6.63
N VAL A 210 10.27 18.98 7.75
CA VAL A 210 8.81 19.10 7.84
C VAL A 210 8.51 20.39 8.61
N PRO A 211 7.56 21.22 8.16
CA PRO A 211 7.07 22.36 8.95
C PRO A 211 6.62 21.89 10.33
N ARG A 212 6.72 22.74 11.36
CA ARG A 212 6.20 22.37 12.68
C ARG A 212 4.72 22.03 12.59
N LYS A 213 4.28 21.08 13.42
CA LYS A 213 2.92 20.51 13.34
C LYS A 213 1.83 21.59 13.41
N GLU A 214 2.05 22.65 14.17
CA GLU A 214 1.14 23.78 14.31
C GLU A 214 0.88 24.52 13.00
N GLN A 215 1.83 24.55 12.05
CA GLN A 215 1.63 25.20 10.74
C GLN A 215 0.61 24.47 9.85
N PHE A 216 0.33 23.20 10.15
CA PHE A 216 -0.69 22.42 9.45
C PHE A 216 -2.10 22.74 9.95
N LYS A 217 -2.26 23.27 11.18
CA LYS A 217 -3.56 23.59 11.79
C LYS A 217 -4.21 24.80 11.12
N ARG A 218 -4.99 24.53 10.07
CA ARG A 218 -5.68 25.55 9.25
C ARG A 218 -7.20 25.45 9.37
N GLY A 219 -7.70 24.29 9.78
CA GLY A 219 -9.12 24.01 10.00
C GLY A 219 -9.73 24.81 11.14
N ALA A 220 -11.01 25.12 11.02
CA ALA A 220 -11.76 25.84 12.04
C ALA A 220 -12.60 24.89 12.91
N SER A 221 -13.04 23.75 12.36
CA SER A 221 -13.79 22.73 13.09
C SER A 221 -12.88 21.67 13.73
N ALA A 222 -13.38 20.99 14.77
CA ALA A 222 -12.65 19.91 15.42
C ALA A 222 -12.30 18.75 14.46
N GLU A 223 -13.13 18.49 13.45
CA GLU A 223 -12.87 17.47 12.44
C GLU A 223 -11.75 17.91 11.49
N GLU A 224 -11.74 19.16 11.04
CA GLU A 224 -10.68 19.67 10.17
C GLU A 224 -9.34 19.72 10.92
N ILE A 225 -9.33 20.23 12.16
CA ILE A 225 -8.13 20.28 13.01
C ILE A 225 -7.56 18.87 13.22
N TYR A 226 -8.42 17.87 13.46
CA TYR A 226 -7.99 16.48 13.56
C TYR A 226 -7.27 16.01 12.29
N LYS A 227 -7.89 16.23 11.13
CA LYS A 227 -7.35 15.84 9.83
C LYS A 227 -6.11 16.65 9.43
N ASP A 228 -5.94 17.86 9.94
CA ASP A 228 -4.70 18.63 9.75
C ASP A 228 -3.51 17.96 10.45
N GLY A 229 -3.73 17.31 11.60
CA GLY A 229 -2.74 16.44 12.22
C GLY A 229 -2.39 15.21 11.36
N GLN A 230 -3.37 14.64 10.66
CA GLN A 230 -3.10 13.55 9.71
C GLN A 230 -2.24 14.04 8.55
N GLU A 231 -2.44 15.28 8.10
CA GLU A 231 -1.66 15.87 7.02
C GLU A 231 -0.20 16.11 7.39
N PHE A 232 0.08 16.51 8.64
CA PHE A 232 1.44 16.59 9.13
C PHE A 232 2.19 15.25 9.00
N TYR A 233 1.60 14.15 9.49
CA TYR A 233 2.25 12.84 9.38
C TYR A 233 2.26 12.31 7.95
N SER A 234 1.22 12.58 7.15
CA SER A 234 1.15 12.13 5.76
C SER A 234 2.25 12.77 4.90
N SER A 235 2.48 14.07 5.10
CA SER A 235 3.57 14.84 4.48
C SER A 235 4.93 14.31 4.92
N MET A 236 5.12 14.08 6.23
CA MET A 236 6.36 13.48 6.73
C MET A 236 6.61 12.09 6.14
N LEU A 237 5.60 11.21 6.12
CA LEU A 237 5.72 9.86 5.57
C LEU A 237 6.09 9.88 4.07
N HIS A 238 5.54 10.83 3.31
CA HIS A 238 5.88 10.99 1.90
C HIS A 238 7.39 11.30 1.73
N GLU A 239 7.92 12.23 2.51
CA GLU A 239 9.36 12.54 2.48
C GLU A 239 10.23 11.39 3.02
N MET A 240 9.73 10.65 4.01
CA MET A 240 10.39 9.42 4.47
C MET A 240 10.51 8.40 3.33
N ILE A 241 9.46 8.21 2.53
CA ILE A 241 9.52 7.33 1.36
C ILE A 241 10.56 7.84 0.35
N HIS A 242 10.61 9.14 0.05
CA HIS A 242 11.65 9.69 -0.82
C HIS A 242 13.06 9.42 -0.32
N SER A 243 13.28 9.55 0.99
CA SER A 243 14.57 9.30 1.64
C SER A 243 15.04 7.85 1.52
N THR A 244 14.13 6.88 1.31
CA THR A 244 14.52 5.47 1.09
C THR A 244 15.10 5.23 -0.30
N GLY A 245 14.89 6.14 -1.26
CA GLY A 245 15.28 5.97 -2.66
C GLY A 245 16.75 6.27 -2.98
N THR A 246 17.58 6.59 -1.98
CA THR A 246 19.01 6.88 -2.20
C THR A 246 19.82 5.64 -2.56
N ALA A 247 21.00 5.85 -3.15
CA ALA A 247 21.90 4.78 -3.58
C ALA A 247 22.36 3.87 -2.43
N SER A 248 22.50 4.40 -1.21
CA SER A 248 22.86 3.62 -0.01
C SER A 248 21.70 2.80 0.56
N ARG A 249 20.49 2.94 0.01
CA ARG A 249 19.25 2.32 0.52
C ARG A 249 18.60 1.46 -0.57
N LEU A 250 17.45 1.87 -1.11
CA LEU A 250 16.74 1.10 -2.15
C LEU A 250 17.24 1.39 -3.56
N ASN A 251 18.13 2.37 -3.74
CA ASN A 251 18.75 2.75 -5.00
C ASN A 251 17.73 2.80 -6.16
N ARG A 252 16.60 3.48 -5.92
CA ARG A 252 15.56 3.59 -6.95
C ARG A 252 16.05 4.53 -8.04
N GLU A 253 15.79 4.15 -9.28
CA GLU A 253 16.08 4.99 -10.43
C GLU A 253 15.17 6.23 -10.41
N LYS A 254 15.76 7.43 -10.39
CA LYS A 254 15.03 8.70 -10.33
C LYS A 254 15.24 9.48 -11.62
N GLY A 255 14.18 10.11 -12.11
CA GLY A 255 14.25 11.02 -13.25
C GLY A 255 15.08 12.26 -12.92
N LYS A 256 15.67 12.88 -13.95
CA LYS A 256 16.56 14.04 -13.76
C LYS A 256 15.82 15.38 -13.75
N ARG A 257 14.56 15.41 -14.22
CA ARG A 257 13.77 16.64 -14.39
C ARG A 257 12.32 16.41 -13.97
N PHE A 258 11.70 17.45 -13.44
CA PHE A 258 10.26 17.50 -13.19
C PHE A 258 9.48 17.18 -14.47
N GLY A 259 8.51 16.26 -14.39
CA GLY A 259 7.72 15.80 -15.53
C GLY A 259 8.30 14.62 -16.33
N ASP A 260 9.51 14.15 -16.00
CA ASP A 260 10.05 12.89 -16.51
C ASP A 260 9.24 11.70 -15.96
N THR A 261 9.02 10.65 -16.75
CA THR A 261 8.33 9.42 -16.35
C THR A 261 8.95 8.80 -15.09
N LEU A 262 10.28 8.82 -14.97
CA LEU A 262 10.97 8.32 -13.77
C LEU A 262 10.81 9.25 -12.56
N TYR A 263 10.69 10.56 -12.77
CA TYR A 263 10.38 11.50 -11.69
C TYR A 263 8.96 11.26 -11.19
N ALA A 264 8.00 11.20 -12.11
CA ALA A 264 6.61 10.91 -11.79
C ALA A 264 6.50 9.56 -11.05
N LYS A 265 7.32 8.56 -11.41
CA LYS A 265 7.40 7.25 -10.71
C LYS A 265 7.72 7.42 -9.25
N GLU A 266 8.78 8.17 -8.95
CA GLU A 266 9.23 8.37 -7.59
C GLU A 266 8.19 9.10 -6.73
N GLU A 267 7.51 10.10 -7.29
CA GLU A 267 6.37 10.77 -6.63
C GLU A 267 5.23 9.79 -6.34
N LEU A 268 4.87 8.93 -7.30
CA LEU A 268 3.81 7.95 -7.08
C LEU A 268 4.21 6.88 -6.05
N VAL A 269 5.50 6.50 -6.01
CA VAL A 269 6.04 5.63 -4.95
C VAL A 269 5.89 6.31 -3.58
N ALA A 270 6.22 7.60 -3.47
CA ALA A 270 6.09 8.38 -2.24
C ALA A 270 4.64 8.56 -1.81
N GLU A 271 3.75 8.87 -2.75
CA GLU A 271 2.30 8.98 -2.54
C GLU A 271 1.68 7.68 -2.04
N LEU A 272 1.82 6.59 -2.80
CA LEU A 272 1.22 5.30 -2.47
C LEU A 272 1.90 4.66 -1.25
N GLY A 273 3.20 4.88 -1.07
CA GLY A 273 3.96 4.43 0.10
C GLY A 273 3.45 5.08 1.38
N ALA A 274 3.31 6.42 1.38
CA ALA A 274 2.75 7.15 2.52
C ALA A 274 1.30 6.75 2.81
N ALA A 275 0.47 6.63 1.76
CA ALA A 275 -0.91 6.16 1.90
C ALA A 275 -0.98 4.76 2.52
N ARG A 276 -0.13 3.83 2.07
CA ARG A 276 -0.07 2.46 2.63
C ARG A 276 0.35 2.46 4.10
N VAL A 277 1.36 3.25 4.48
CA VAL A 277 1.79 3.34 5.90
C VAL A 277 0.68 3.96 6.74
N GLY A 278 0.08 5.08 6.30
CA GLY A 278 -1.03 5.71 6.99
C GLY A 278 -2.17 4.72 7.26
N GLN A 279 -2.56 3.95 6.25
CA GLN A 279 -3.64 2.96 6.38
C GLN A 279 -3.33 1.87 7.41
N VAL A 280 -2.07 1.39 7.47
CA VAL A 280 -1.63 0.45 8.51
C VAL A 280 -1.67 1.10 9.91
N LEU A 281 -1.35 2.39 10.00
CA LEU A 281 -1.38 3.18 11.24
C LEU A 281 -2.77 3.72 11.61
N GLY A 282 -3.81 3.44 10.81
CA GLY A 282 -5.17 3.87 11.10
C GLY A 282 -5.44 5.34 10.79
N PHE A 283 -4.85 5.89 9.73
CA PHE A 283 -5.30 7.16 9.13
C PHE A 283 -5.17 7.18 7.61
N ASP A 284 -5.88 8.09 6.95
CA ASP A 284 -5.79 8.26 5.50
C ASP A 284 -5.00 9.53 5.15
N LYS A 285 -4.12 9.43 4.15
CA LYS A 285 -3.41 10.59 3.62
C LYS A 285 -4.37 11.38 2.72
N ARG A 286 -4.67 12.63 3.07
CA ARG A 286 -5.37 13.55 2.14
C ARG A 286 -4.50 13.76 0.90
N ILE A 287 -5.14 13.88 -0.25
CA ILE A 287 -4.44 14.25 -1.48
C ILE A 287 -4.58 15.75 -1.64
N ILE A 288 -3.47 16.48 -1.60
CA ILE A 288 -3.46 17.92 -1.87
C ILE A 288 -3.28 18.11 -3.39
N ASN A 289 -4.05 19.05 -3.96
CA ASN A 289 -4.22 19.30 -5.40
C ASN A 289 -2.94 19.48 -6.25
N ASN A 290 -1.75 19.56 -5.66
CA ASN A 290 -0.48 19.68 -6.40
C ASN A 290 -0.08 18.43 -7.20
N ASN A 291 -0.81 17.31 -7.06
CA ASN A 291 -0.46 16.03 -7.72
C ASN A 291 -1.01 15.86 -9.15
N ALA A 292 -1.82 16.78 -9.66
CA ALA A 292 -2.52 16.63 -10.93
C ALA A 292 -1.58 16.41 -12.14
N ALA A 293 -0.42 17.08 -12.16
CA ALA A 293 0.55 16.97 -13.25
C ALA A 293 1.24 15.59 -13.30
N TYR A 294 1.63 15.04 -12.15
CA TYR A 294 2.26 13.71 -12.05
C TYR A 294 1.28 12.59 -12.36
N CYS A 295 0.05 12.74 -11.87
CA CYS A 295 -1.07 11.83 -12.12
C CYS A 295 -1.31 11.64 -13.62
N LYS A 296 -1.24 12.71 -14.43
CA LYS A 296 -1.44 12.63 -15.89
C LYS A 296 -0.33 11.85 -16.60
N GLY A 297 0.94 12.12 -16.26
CA GLY A 297 2.08 11.40 -16.84
C GLY A 297 2.02 9.90 -16.53
N TRP A 298 1.60 9.54 -15.32
CA TRP A 298 1.44 8.15 -14.91
C TRP A 298 0.27 7.42 -15.53
N VAL A 299 -0.88 8.09 -15.67
CA VAL A 299 -2.03 7.52 -16.37
C VAL A 299 -1.64 7.12 -17.79
N ASN A 300 -0.89 7.97 -18.49
CA ASN A 300 -0.38 7.64 -19.82
C ASN A 300 0.57 6.43 -19.79
N ALA A 301 1.55 6.42 -18.89
CA ALA A 301 2.50 5.32 -18.76
C ALA A 301 1.81 3.97 -18.44
N LEU A 302 0.79 3.98 -17.58
CA LEU A 302 0.02 2.76 -17.25
C LEU A 302 -0.88 2.29 -18.39
N ARG A 303 -1.43 3.22 -19.18
CA ARG A 303 -2.20 2.88 -20.39
C ARG A 303 -1.32 2.27 -21.48
N GLU A 304 -0.13 2.81 -21.66
CA GLU A 304 0.85 2.31 -22.63
C GLU A 304 1.46 0.97 -22.19
N GLN A 305 1.81 0.85 -20.90
CA GLN A 305 2.46 -0.35 -20.37
C GLN A 305 1.95 -0.74 -18.97
N PRO A 306 0.79 -1.42 -18.88
CA PRO A 306 0.16 -1.80 -17.61
C PRO A 306 1.06 -2.58 -16.66
N LYS A 307 1.98 -3.39 -17.19
CA LYS A 307 2.96 -4.18 -16.43
C LYS A 307 3.87 -3.34 -15.54
N TYR A 308 4.00 -2.04 -15.79
CA TYR A 308 4.76 -1.11 -14.93
C TYR A 308 4.19 -1.00 -13.52
N VAL A 309 2.90 -1.31 -13.33
CA VAL A 309 2.26 -1.35 -12.03
C VAL A 309 2.98 -2.29 -11.05
N LEU A 310 3.53 -3.41 -11.53
CA LEU A 310 4.26 -4.34 -10.66
C LEU A 310 5.55 -3.72 -10.13
N SER A 311 6.29 -3.03 -10.99
CA SER A 311 7.53 -2.35 -10.59
C SER A 311 7.23 -1.24 -9.58
N LEU A 312 6.23 -0.41 -9.86
CA LEU A 312 5.75 0.63 -8.95
C LEU A 312 5.39 0.06 -7.57
N MET A 313 4.53 -0.96 -7.54
CA MET A 313 4.06 -1.53 -6.27
C MET A 313 5.14 -2.29 -5.51
N THR A 314 6.15 -2.81 -6.21
CA THR A 314 7.34 -3.39 -5.57
C THR A 314 8.15 -2.31 -4.83
N ASP A 315 8.31 -1.14 -5.45
CA ASP A 315 9.03 -0.01 -4.84
C ASP A 315 8.23 0.57 -3.66
N VAL A 316 6.91 0.71 -3.80
CA VAL A 316 5.98 1.09 -2.72
C VAL A 316 6.08 0.14 -1.53
N GLU A 317 6.06 -1.17 -1.78
CA GLU A 317 6.13 -2.18 -0.71
C GLU A 317 7.47 -2.11 0.02
N LYS A 318 8.59 -2.10 -0.71
CA LYS A 318 9.93 -2.04 -0.08
C LYS A 318 10.10 -0.78 0.77
N ALA A 319 9.70 0.38 0.25
CA ALA A 319 9.86 1.64 0.94
C ALA A 319 8.96 1.76 2.18
N SER A 320 7.67 1.41 2.04
CA SER A 320 6.72 1.46 3.16
C SER A 320 7.07 0.44 4.25
N ARG A 321 7.56 -0.75 3.87
CA ARG A 321 8.02 -1.76 4.83
C ARG A 321 9.17 -1.26 5.70
N MET A 322 10.13 -0.52 5.15
CA MET A 322 11.21 0.08 5.97
C MET A 322 10.67 0.97 7.09
N ILE A 323 9.59 1.70 6.84
CA ILE A 323 8.94 2.54 7.87
C ILE A 323 8.24 1.66 8.90
N LEU A 324 7.43 0.70 8.45
CA LEU A 324 6.69 -0.18 9.36
C LEU A 324 7.59 -1.05 10.24
N ASP A 325 8.69 -1.57 9.70
CA ASP A 325 9.68 -2.36 10.45
C ASP A 325 10.39 -1.52 11.53
N LYS A 326 10.41 -0.18 11.39
CA LYS A 326 10.95 0.75 12.41
C LYS A 326 9.91 1.16 13.46
N LEU A 327 8.63 0.93 13.19
CA LEU A 327 7.52 1.26 14.10
C LEU A 327 7.05 0.05 14.92
N ALA A 328 7.39 -1.17 14.49
CA ALA A 328 7.16 -2.42 15.21
C ALA A 328 8.05 -2.54 16.45
#